data_AF-A0A7C6HIR8-F1
#
_entry.id   AF-A0A7C6HIR8-F1
#
_cell.length_a   1.000
_cell.length_b   1.000
_cell.length_c   1.000
_cell.angle_alpha   90.00
_cell.angle_beta   90.00
_cell.angle_gamma   90.00
#
_symmetry.space_group_name_H-M   'P 1'
#
loop_
_entity.id
_entity.type
_entity.pdbx_description
1 polymer ?
#
loop_
_entity_poly.entity_id
_entity_poly.type
_entity_poly.pdbx_seq_one_letter_code
_entity_poly.pdbx_strand_id
1 'polypeptide(L)'
;MKRIVVLIIAILMFSILAHAEEGDRYEAELASIYMCNNAGDHVAQIDNAGAYVEFILDETTAPGVYKLRIYYAAALEGNNSHTLFIDDEEIERIMYPQSELGWSTFSEDVYVETEVTLPTGVCTLRLEKTEEDEGFAELDAIRLIPVTLYTPEPTPEPTETPIPTKTEAPKPTKTQETTTEEKDSFNTLFVVVPAAVVVLAALVIVLIVKKKGHKN
;
A
#
# COMPACT_ATOMS: atom_id res chain seq x y z
N MET A 1 31.36 6.06 12.93
CA MET A 1 29.91 6.03 13.17
C MET A 1 29.09 6.59 12.00
N LYS A 2 29.30 7.82 11.51
CA LYS A 2 28.51 8.39 10.39
C LYS A 2 28.44 7.53 9.10
N ARG A 3 29.53 6.86 8.71
CA ARG A 3 29.57 6.01 7.50
C ARG A 3 28.77 4.70 7.61
N ILE A 4 28.54 4.20 8.83
CA ILE A 4 27.77 2.96 9.06
C ILE A 4 26.26 3.26 9.00
N VAL A 5 25.83 4.43 9.51
CA VAL A 5 24.43 4.86 9.46
C VAL A 5 23.97 5.11 8.01
N VAL A 6 24.80 5.76 7.18
CA VAL A 6 24.48 6.00 5.76
C VAL A 6 24.35 4.68 4.98
N LEU A 7 25.20 3.69 5.27
CA LEU A 7 25.14 2.38 4.59
C LEU A 7 23.90 1.57 5.00
N ILE A 8 23.50 1.62 6.27
CA ILE A 8 22.28 0.94 6.75
C ILE A 8 21.02 1.59 6.14
N ILE A 9 20.98 2.93 6.07
CA ILE A 9 19.88 3.65 5.40
C ILE A 9 19.82 3.30 3.91
N ALA A 10 20.96 3.24 3.22
CA ALA A 10 21.00 2.87 1.81
C ALA A 10 20.54 1.43 1.55
N ILE A 11 20.92 0.47 2.40
CA ILE A 11 20.49 -0.94 2.28
C ILE A 11 18.99 -1.09 2.58
N LEU A 12 18.47 -0.38 3.58
CA LEU A 12 17.03 -0.36 3.87
C LEU A 12 16.23 0.29 2.74
N MET A 13 16.71 1.42 2.21
CA MET A 13 16.07 2.07 1.05
C MET A 13 16.11 1.19 -0.20
N PHE A 14 17.22 0.48 -0.45
CA PHE A 14 17.32 -0.43 -1.60
C PHE A 14 16.44 -1.67 -1.45
N SER A 15 16.28 -2.20 -0.23
CA SER A 15 15.38 -3.33 0.04
C SER A 15 13.90 -2.93 -0.07
N ILE A 16 13.55 -1.70 0.35
CA ILE A 16 12.21 -1.13 0.15
C ILE A 16 11.95 -0.89 -1.35
N LEU A 17 12.95 -0.45 -2.11
CA LEU A 17 12.81 -0.16 -3.54
C LEU A 17 12.67 -1.43 -4.40
N ALA A 18 13.37 -2.52 -4.05
CA ALA A 18 13.27 -3.79 -4.78
C ALA A 18 11.93 -4.52 -4.54
N HIS A 19 11.31 -4.37 -3.36
CA HIS A 19 9.94 -4.85 -3.12
C HIS A 19 8.89 -4.02 -3.88
N ALA A 20 9.15 -2.73 -4.09
CA ALA A 20 8.19 -1.83 -4.73
C ALA A 20 7.92 -2.17 -6.21
N GLU A 21 8.87 -2.80 -6.92
CA GLU A 21 8.66 -3.14 -8.34
C GLU A 21 7.80 -4.39 -8.57
N GLU A 22 7.74 -5.29 -7.58
CA GLU A 22 6.98 -6.54 -7.72
C GLU A 22 5.53 -6.41 -7.25
N GLY A 23 5.26 -5.48 -6.32
CA GLY A 23 3.92 -5.24 -5.77
C GLY A 23 3.41 -6.35 -4.84
N ASP A 24 2.32 -6.08 -4.14
CA ASP A 24 1.67 -7.04 -3.25
C ASP A 24 0.72 -7.94 -4.05
N ARG A 25 0.86 -9.26 -3.94
CA ARG A 25 0.01 -10.25 -4.62
C ARG A 25 -1.06 -10.81 -3.68
N TYR A 26 -2.29 -10.91 -4.17
CA TYR A 26 -3.44 -11.46 -3.46
C TYR A 26 -4.10 -12.55 -4.30
N GLU A 27 -4.07 -13.79 -3.80
CA GLU A 27 -4.61 -14.95 -4.49
C GLU A 27 -6.15 -14.96 -4.46
N ALA A 28 -6.78 -15.24 -5.58
CA ALA A 28 -8.23 -15.17 -5.73
C ALA A 28 -8.95 -16.27 -4.93
N GLU A 29 -8.38 -17.47 -4.83
CA GLU A 29 -8.94 -18.58 -4.05
C GLU A 29 -8.95 -18.31 -2.54
N LEU A 30 -8.20 -17.30 -2.07
CA LEU A 30 -8.17 -16.85 -0.68
C LEU A 30 -9.09 -15.64 -0.43
N ALA A 31 -9.68 -15.07 -1.48
CA ALA A 31 -10.61 -13.96 -1.41
C ALA A 31 -12.01 -14.36 -0.93
N SER A 32 -12.84 -13.38 -0.61
CA SER A 32 -14.27 -13.58 -0.38
C SER A 32 -14.96 -13.79 -1.72
N ILE A 33 -15.75 -14.86 -1.87
CA ILE A 33 -16.45 -15.16 -3.13
C ILE A 33 -17.94 -15.34 -2.91
N TYR A 34 -18.75 -14.98 -3.91
CA TYR A 34 -20.20 -15.17 -3.90
C TYR A 34 -20.69 -15.58 -5.28
N MET A 35 -21.49 -16.66 -5.32
CA MET A 35 -22.00 -17.26 -6.57
C MET A 35 -20.91 -17.68 -7.59
N CYS A 36 -19.67 -17.84 -7.13
CA CYS A 36 -18.53 -18.37 -7.89
C CYS A 36 -18.16 -19.78 -7.42
N ASN A 37 -17.21 -20.42 -8.10
CA ASN A 37 -16.60 -21.69 -7.69
C ASN A 37 -15.12 -21.49 -7.32
N ASN A 38 -14.76 -21.83 -6.08
CA ASN A 38 -13.34 -21.95 -5.70
C ASN A 38 -12.80 -23.27 -6.28
N ALA A 39 -11.94 -23.16 -7.29
CA ALA A 39 -11.44 -24.30 -8.06
C ALA A 39 -10.11 -24.87 -7.50
N GLY A 40 -9.64 -24.36 -6.35
CA GLY A 40 -8.46 -24.85 -5.64
C GLY A 40 -7.30 -23.87 -5.68
N ASP A 41 -6.88 -23.46 -6.87
CA ASP A 41 -5.77 -22.52 -7.13
C ASP A 41 -6.21 -21.29 -7.95
N HIS A 42 -7.53 -21.13 -8.14
CA HIS A 42 -8.14 -19.99 -8.82
C HIS A 42 -9.64 -19.95 -8.49
N VAL A 43 -10.32 -18.90 -8.93
CA VAL A 43 -11.78 -18.77 -8.88
C VAL A 43 -12.36 -18.82 -10.28
N ALA A 44 -13.35 -19.70 -10.46
CA ALA A 44 -14.06 -19.92 -11.70
C ALA A 44 -15.56 -19.65 -11.55
N GLN A 45 -16.32 -19.82 -12.64
CA GLN A 45 -17.77 -19.69 -12.68
C GLN A 45 -18.28 -18.31 -12.22
N ILE A 46 -17.55 -17.24 -12.55
CA ILE A 46 -17.95 -15.85 -12.32
C ILE A 46 -18.89 -15.40 -13.45
N ASP A 47 -19.90 -16.23 -13.74
CA ASP A 47 -20.59 -16.21 -15.04
C ASP A 47 -21.95 -15.49 -14.96
N ASN A 48 -22.53 -15.43 -13.75
CA ASN A 48 -23.88 -14.91 -13.53
C ASN A 48 -23.83 -13.50 -12.95
N ALA A 49 -24.79 -12.65 -13.34
CA ALA A 49 -24.95 -11.35 -12.73
C ALA A 49 -25.04 -11.45 -11.19
N GLY A 50 -24.25 -10.65 -10.49
CA GLY A 50 -24.05 -10.65 -9.04
C GLY A 50 -22.97 -11.61 -8.53
N ALA A 51 -22.35 -12.44 -9.37
CA ALA A 51 -21.21 -13.26 -8.95
C ALA A 51 -19.96 -12.39 -8.79
N TYR A 52 -19.18 -12.61 -7.72
CA TYR A 52 -18.00 -11.78 -7.47
C TYR A 52 -16.84 -12.48 -6.73
N VAL A 53 -15.68 -11.86 -6.88
CA VAL A 53 -14.46 -12.10 -6.09
C VAL A 53 -14.06 -10.79 -5.43
N GLU A 54 -13.98 -10.77 -4.10
CA GLU A 54 -13.73 -9.58 -3.29
C GLU A 54 -12.50 -9.76 -2.40
N PHE A 55 -11.49 -8.95 -2.67
CA PHE A 55 -10.24 -8.88 -1.94
C PHE A 55 -10.38 -7.86 -0.81
N ILE A 56 -10.01 -8.27 0.40
CA ILE A 56 -9.94 -7.37 1.55
C ILE A 56 -8.49 -6.89 1.67
N LEU A 57 -8.28 -5.60 1.43
CA LEU A 57 -6.99 -4.95 1.60
C LEU A 57 -6.92 -4.44 3.04
N ASP A 58 -5.94 -4.91 3.80
CA ASP A 58 -5.84 -4.59 5.22
C ASP A 58 -5.17 -3.22 5.47
N GLU A 59 -5.06 -2.85 6.74
CA GLU A 59 -4.47 -1.57 7.15
C GLU A 59 -2.97 -1.43 6.83
N THR A 60 -2.31 -2.50 6.35
CA THR A 60 -0.91 -2.46 5.93
C THR A 60 -0.73 -2.01 4.50
N THR A 61 -1.77 -2.10 3.66
CA THR A 61 -1.79 -1.51 2.32
C THR A 61 -1.83 0.01 2.44
N ALA A 62 -0.80 0.68 1.92
CA ALA A 62 -0.73 2.14 1.97
C ALA A 62 -1.79 2.79 1.06
N PRO A 63 -2.33 3.97 1.42
CA PRO A 63 -3.18 4.73 0.50
C PRO A 63 -2.36 5.27 -0.67
N GLY A 64 -2.99 5.43 -1.84
CA GLY A 64 -2.35 6.04 -2.99
C GLY A 64 -2.81 5.48 -4.33
N VAL A 65 -2.07 5.82 -5.39
CA VAL A 65 -2.32 5.31 -6.73
C VAL A 65 -1.51 4.03 -6.95
N TYR A 66 -2.16 3.01 -7.48
CA TYR A 66 -1.60 1.70 -7.75
C TYR A 66 -1.88 1.29 -9.18
N LYS A 67 -0.93 0.58 -9.80
CA LYS A 67 -1.24 -0.29 -10.92
C LYS A 67 -1.82 -1.59 -10.36
N LEU A 68 -3.05 -1.89 -10.74
CA LEU A 68 -3.73 -3.14 -10.45
C LEU A 68 -3.54 -4.07 -11.65
N ARG A 69 -2.82 -5.17 -11.45
CA ARG A 69 -2.79 -6.29 -12.40
C ARG A 69 -3.78 -7.34 -11.97
N ILE A 70 -4.53 -7.86 -12.93
CA ILE A 70 -5.51 -8.94 -12.73
C ILE A 70 -5.08 -10.10 -13.61
N TYR A 71 -4.68 -11.20 -13.00
CA TYR A 71 -4.25 -12.42 -13.66
C TYR A 71 -5.46 -13.31 -13.90
N TYR A 72 -5.66 -13.70 -15.15
CA TYR A 72 -6.92 -14.30 -15.59
C TYR A 72 -6.72 -15.38 -16.63
N ALA A 73 -7.77 -16.19 -16.82
CA ALA A 73 -7.96 -17.06 -17.96
C ALA A 73 -9.32 -16.77 -18.59
N ALA A 74 -9.38 -16.59 -19.91
CA ALA A 74 -10.60 -16.34 -20.66
C ALA A 74 -10.49 -17.02 -22.04
N ALA A 75 -11.06 -18.21 -22.20
CA ALA A 75 -10.86 -18.97 -23.44
C ALA A 75 -11.86 -18.61 -24.56
N LEU A 76 -12.91 -17.85 -24.25
CA LEU A 76 -13.93 -17.47 -25.24
C LEU A 76 -13.44 -16.32 -26.12
N GLU A 77 -13.67 -16.46 -27.43
CA GLU A 77 -13.57 -15.35 -28.37
C GLU A 77 -14.63 -14.28 -28.05
N GLY A 78 -14.25 -13.01 -28.18
CA GLY A 78 -15.14 -11.86 -27.98
C GLY A 78 -14.85 -11.08 -26.70
N ASN A 79 -15.85 -10.33 -26.24
CA ASN A 79 -15.76 -9.51 -25.04
C ASN A 79 -15.99 -10.39 -23.81
N ASN A 80 -15.00 -10.47 -22.93
CA ASN A 80 -15.13 -11.00 -21.58
C ASN A 80 -14.91 -9.83 -20.62
N SER A 81 -15.80 -9.63 -19.65
CA SER A 81 -15.66 -8.51 -18.71
C SER A 81 -16.25 -8.80 -17.33
N HIS A 82 -15.68 -8.08 -16.36
CA HIS A 82 -16.21 -7.87 -15.02
C HIS A 82 -16.11 -6.37 -14.70
N THR A 83 -16.95 -5.90 -13.80
CA THR A 83 -16.90 -4.53 -13.28
C THR A 83 -16.11 -4.51 -11.98
N LEU A 84 -15.18 -3.55 -11.88
CA LEU A 84 -14.33 -3.31 -10.72
C LEU A 84 -15.02 -2.32 -9.78
N PHE A 85 -15.06 -2.68 -8.50
CA PHE A 85 -15.55 -1.83 -7.41
C PHE A 85 -14.46 -1.65 -6.35
N ILE A 86 -14.42 -0.47 -5.73
CA ILE A 86 -13.65 -0.19 -4.52
C ILE A 86 -14.60 0.36 -3.46
N ASP A 87 -14.69 -0.29 -2.31
CA ASP A 87 -15.64 0.08 -1.23
C ASP A 87 -17.08 0.31 -1.73
N ASP A 88 -17.56 -0.62 -2.57
CA ASP A 88 -18.88 -0.58 -3.25
C ASP A 88 -19.08 0.56 -4.28
N GLU A 89 -18.07 1.39 -4.53
CA GLU A 89 -18.08 2.37 -5.62
C GLU A 89 -17.62 1.72 -6.92
N GLU A 90 -18.44 1.82 -7.97
CA GLU A 90 -18.07 1.37 -9.32
C GLU A 90 -16.93 2.23 -9.88
N ILE A 91 -15.83 1.58 -10.26
CA ILE A 91 -14.64 2.26 -10.78
C ILE A 91 -14.64 2.19 -12.31
N GLU A 92 -14.66 0.99 -12.87
CA GLU A 92 -14.64 0.77 -14.31
C GLU A 92 -15.01 -0.68 -14.69
N ARG A 93 -15.27 -0.90 -15.99
CA ARG A 93 -15.40 -2.24 -16.58
C ARG A 93 -14.05 -2.75 -17.07
N ILE A 94 -13.60 -3.87 -16.51
CA ILE A 94 -12.38 -4.56 -16.89
C ILE A 94 -12.67 -5.50 -18.06
N MET A 95 -11.98 -5.28 -19.18
CA MET A 95 -12.08 -6.11 -20.37
C MET A 95 -10.95 -7.12 -20.41
N TYR A 96 -11.27 -8.41 -20.51
CA TYR A 96 -10.32 -9.51 -20.64
C TYR A 96 -10.22 -9.97 -22.11
N PRO A 97 -9.10 -9.73 -22.79
CA PRO A 97 -8.81 -10.39 -24.07
C PRO A 97 -8.89 -11.91 -23.94
N GLN A 98 -9.11 -12.61 -25.06
CA GLN A 98 -9.00 -14.06 -25.06
C GLN A 98 -7.57 -14.48 -24.68
N SER A 99 -7.43 -15.36 -23.70
CA SER A 99 -6.16 -15.97 -23.32
C SER A 99 -5.89 -17.21 -24.18
N GLU A 100 -4.74 -17.25 -24.86
CA GLU A 100 -4.32 -18.37 -25.72
C GLU A 100 -4.06 -19.69 -24.94
N LEU A 101 -3.91 -19.60 -23.61
CA LEU A 101 -3.63 -20.75 -22.75
C LEU A 101 -4.88 -21.61 -22.47
N GLY A 102 -6.08 -21.10 -22.74
CA GLY A 102 -7.34 -21.75 -22.42
C GLY A 102 -7.77 -21.58 -20.95
N TRP A 103 -8.81 -22.31 -20.55
CA TRP A 103 -9.35 -22.26 -19.19
C TRP A 103 -8.41 -22.88 -18.16
N SER A 104 -8.48 -22.37 -16.93
CA SER A 104 -7.76 -22.87 -15.76
C SER A 104 -6.24 -22.98 -15.95
N THR A 105 -5.69 -22.19 -16.87
CA THR A 105 -4.26 -22.17 -17.19
C THR A 105 -3.78 -20.72 -17.16
N PHE A 106 -2.92 -20.41 -16.20
CA PHE A 106 -2.49 -19.05 -15.90
C PHE A 106 -1.00 -18.85 -16.16
N SER A 107 -0.60 -17.59 -16.34
CA SER A 107 0.79 -17.18 -16.52
C SER A 107 0.99 -15.79 -15.92
N GLU A 108 2.17 -15.54 -15.36
CA GLU A 108 2.57 -14.21 -14.88
C GLU A 108 2.66 -13.16 -16.01
N ASP A 109 2.65 -13.60 -17.28
CA ASP A 109 2.63 -12.71 -18.45
C ASP A 109 1.21 -12.46 -19.00
N VAL A 110 0.19 -13.13 -18.45
CA VAL A 110 -1.21 -13.00 -18.89
C VAL A 110 -2.02 -12.29 -17.80
N TYR A 111 -2.10 -10.97 -17.96
CA TYR A 111 -2.86 -10.09 -17.08
C TYR A 111 -3.45 -8.91 -17.86
N VAL A 112 -4.45 -8.28 -17.26
CA VAL A 112 -4.87 -6.91 -17.62
C VAL A 112 -4.40 -5.96 -16.53
N GLU A 113 -4.07 -4.73 -16.91
CA GLU A 113 -3.55 -3.70 -15.99
C GLU A 113 -4.43 -2.45 -16.08
N THR A 114 -4.78 -1.90 -14.93
CA THR A 114 -5.42 -0.59 -14.80
C THR A 114 -4.83 0.19 -13.63
N GLU A 115 -5.18 1.47 -13.50
CA GLU A 115 -4.80 2.30 -12.35
C GLU A 115 -5.98 2.49 -11.40
N VAL A 116 -5.73 2.27 -10.10
CA VAL A 116 -6.71 2.47 -9.04
C VAL A 116 -6.17 3.41 -7.98
N THR A 117 -7.07 4.13 -7.30
CA THR A 117 -6.73 4.94 -6.12
C THR A 117 -7.31 4.27 -4.88
N LEU A 118 -6.44 3.83 -3.98
CA LEU A 118 -6.85 3.20 -2.73
C LEU A 118 -7.01 4.25 -1.62
N PRO A 119 -8.11 4.19 -0.85
CA PRO A 119 -8.31 5.06 0.30
C PRO A 119 -7.39 4.66 1.47
N THR A 120 -7.40 5.48 2.53
CA THR A 120 -6.66 5.16 3.76
C THR A 120 -7.42 4.13 4.59
N GLY A 121 -6.72 3.09 5.04
CA GLY A 121 -7.25 2.08 5.94
C GLY A 121 -7.70 0.81 5.19
N VAL A 122 -8.52 0.00 5.86
CA VAL A 122 -9.09 -1.20 5.25
C VAL A 122 -10.05 -0.81 4.14
N CYS A 123 -9.91 -1.41 2.97
CA CYS A 123 -10.84 -1.26 1.86
C CYS A 123 -11.08 -2.61 1.15
N THR A 124 -12.15 -2.69 0.37
CA THR A 124 -12.42 -3.84 -0.49
C THR A 124 -12.19 -3.52 -1.95
N LEU A 125 -11.66 -4.49 -2.68
CA LEU A 125 -11.57 -4.47 -4.14
C LEU A 125 -12.38 -5.65 -4.66
N ARG A 126 -13.44 -5.39 -5.41
CA ARG A 126 -14.35 -6.42 -5.91
C ARG A 126 -14.37 -6.45 -7.43
N LEU A 127 -14.15 -7.63 -8.02
CA LEU A 127 -14.44 -7.92 -9.42
C LEU A 127 -15.77 -8.67 -9.48
N GLU A 128 -16.78 -8.04 -10.04
CA GLU A 128 -18.15 -8.53 -10.08
C GLU A 128 -18.65 -8.67 -11.51
N LYS A 129 -19.39 -9.74 -11.77
CA LYS A 129 -20.16 -9.90 -13.00
C LYS A 129 -21.46 -9.12 -12.86
N THR A 130 -21.60 -7.98 -13.54
CA THR A 130 -22.85 -7.19 -13.53
C THR A 130 -23.79 -7.61 -14.66
N GLU A 131 -25.00 -7.04 -14.72
CA GLU A 131 -25.95 -7.27 -15.82
C GLU A 131 -25.45 -6.73 -17.18
N GLU A 132 -24.51 -5.78 -17.15
CA GLU A 132 -23.95 -5.15 -18.35
C GLU A 132 -22.65 -5.82 -18.84
N ASP A 133 -22.13 -6.79 -18.09
CA ASP A 133 -20.90 -7.47 -18.42
C ASP A 133 -21.10 -8.61 -19.43
N GLU A 134 -20.17 -8.76 -20.37
CA GLU A 134 -20.22 -9.77 -21.43
C GLU A 134 -19.20 -10.89 -21.16
N GLY A 135 -19.40 -12.08 -21.74
CA GLY A 135 -18.47 -13.23 -21.57
C GLY A 135 -18.19 -13.58 -20.10
N PHE A 136 -17.01 -14.12 -19.79
CA PHE A 136 -16.54 -14.31 -18.40
C PHE A 136 -15.05 -14.67 -18.39
N ALA A 137 -14.43 -14.56 -17.22
CA ALA A 137 -13.04 -14.95 -16.99
C ALA A 137 -12.92 -15.70 -15.66
N GLU A 138 -11.93 -16.58 -15.56
CA GLU A 138 -11.46 -17.14 -14.29
C GLU A 138 -10.33 -16.26 -13.75
N LEU A 139 -10.22 -16.16 -12.43
CA LEU A 139 -9.24 -15.28 -11.76
C LEU A 139 -8.26 -16.11 -10.94
N ASP A 140 -6.98 -15.88 -11.18
CA ASP A 140 -5.86 -16.45 -10.40
C ASP A 140 -5.52 -15.53 -9.24
N ALA A 141 -5.17 -14.28 -9.52
CA ALA A 141 -4.79 -13.31 -8.50
C ALA A 141 -4.97 -11.86 -8.96
N ILE A 142 -4.84 -10.95 -8.00
CA ILE A 142 -4.51 -9.56 -8.28
C ILE A 142 -3.13 -9.20 -7.73
N ARG A 143 -2.55 -8.14 -8.28
CA ARG A 143 -1.29 -7.57 -7.79
C ARG A 143 -1.36 -6.05 -7.79
N LEU A 144 -0.98 -5.45 -6.67
CA LEU A 144 -0.98 -4.01 -6.44
C LEU A 144 0.46 -3.49 -6.47
N ILE A 145 0.79 -2.71 -7.49
CA ILE A 145 2.12 -2.11 -7.66
C ILE A 145 1.99 -0.61 -7.38
N PRO A 146 2.60 -0.08 -6.31
CA PRO A 146 2.53 1.34 -6.01
C PRO A 146 3.07 2.19 -7.17
N VAL A 147 2.29 3.19 -7.61
CA VAL A 147 2.80 4.20 -8.53
C VAL A 147 3.58 5.21 -7.69
N THR A 148 4.91 5.05 -7.64
CA THR A 148 5.76 6.05 -6.99
C THR A 148 5.69 7.34 -7.78
N LEU A 149 4.96 8.34 -7.28
CA LEU A 149 5.08 9.69 -7.81
C LEU A 149 6.53 10.11 -7.59
N TYR A 150 7.26 10.33 -8.68
CA TYR A 150 8.58 10.97 -8.60
C TYR A 150 8.39 12.29 -7.87
N THR A 151 8.80 12.34 -6.61
CA THR A 151 8.99 13.62 -5.93
C THR A 151 10.17 14.24 -6.67
N PRO A 152 9.99 15.37 -7.39
CA PRO A 152 11.11 15.99 -8.08
C PRO A 152 12.23 16.20 -7.07
N GLU A 153 13.46 15.87 -7.45
CA GLU A 153 14.62 16.17 -6.62
C GLU A 153 14.53 17.65 -6.21
N PRO A 154 14.66 17.98 -4.90
CA PRO A 154 14.56 19.36 -4.47
C PRO A 154 15.49 20.19 -5.35
N THR A 155 14.91 21.17 -6.05
CA THR A 155 15.72 22.11 -6.83
C THR A 155 16.77 22.67 -5.87
N PRO A 156 18.07 22.56 -6.17
CA PRO A 156 19.10 23.01 -5.25
C PRO A 156 18.79 24.45 -4.86
N GLU A 157 18.74 24.70 -3.55
CA GLU A 157 18.55 26.05 -3.03
C GLU A 157 19.62 26.94 -3.68
N PRO A 158 19.25 28.12 -4.21
CA PRO A 158 20.21 28.97 -4.91
C PRO A 158 21.42 29.20 -4.01
N THR A 159 22.60 28.78 -4.46
CA THR A 159 23.86 29.06 -3.77
C THR A 159 23.95 30.57 -3.58
N GLU A 160 23.91 31.04 -2.34
CA GLU A 160 24.10 32.46 -2.05
C GLU A 160 25.37 32.93 -2.75
N THR A 161 25.24 33.95 -3.60
CA THR A 161 26.42 34.59 -4.19
C THR A 161 27.23 35.15 -3.04
N PRO A 162 28.54 34.84 -2.93
CA PRO A 162 29.35 35.32 -1.82
C PRO A 162 29.24 36.84 -1.74
N ILE A 163 28.72 37.34 -0.63
CA ILE A 163 28.69 38.77 -0.34
C ILE A 163 30.15 39.22 -0.32
N PRO A 164 30.55 40.23 -1.12
CA PRO A 164 31.93 40.72 -1.10
C PRO A 164 32.29 41.17 0.30
N THR A 165 33.27 40.50 0.90
CA THR A 165 33.84 40.85 2.20
C THR A 165 34.35 42.29 2.14
N LYS A 166 33.68 43.21 2.83
CA LYS A 166 34.25 44.54 3.08
C LYS A 166 35.50 44.35 3.95
N THR A 167 36.65 44.72 3.40
CA THR A 167 37.91 44.86 4.15
C THR A 167 37.73 45.91 5.24
N GLU A 168 37.57 45.48 6.49
CA GLU A 168 37.51 46.40 7.62
C GLU A 168 38.91 46.95 7.96
N ALA A 169 38.97 48.27 8.14
CA ALA A 169 40.12 48.95 8.72
C ALA A 169 40.21 48.67 10.23
N PRO A 170 41.43 48.59 10.81
CA PRO A 170 41.58 48.26 12.22
C PRO A 170 41.08 49.40 13.11
N LYS A 171 40.21 49.09 14.08
CA LYS A 171 39.82 50.02 15.15
C LYS A 171 39.71 49.29 16.50
N PRO A 172 39.80 50.01 17.63
CA PRO A 172 40.73 49.68 18.69
C PRO A 172 40.04 48.97 19.85
N THR A 173 40.86 48.24 20.60
CA THR A 173 40.63 47.68 21.93
C THR A 173 40.03 48.69 22.92
N LYS A 174 38.89 48.35 23.56
CA LYS A 174 38.77 48.28 25.05
C LYS A 174 37.41 47.85 25.61
N THR A 175 37.54 47.10 26.71
CA THR A 175 36.77 47.09 27.98
C THR A 175 35.42 46.36 28.08
N GLN A 176 35.38 45.49 29.11
CA GLN A 176 34.32 44.78 29.84
C GLN A 176 32.98 45.55 29.93
N GLU A 177 31.80 44.95 30.18
CA GLU A 177 31.45 44.11 31.33
C GLU A 177 29.99 43.59 31.18
N THR A 178 29.66 42.54 31.95
CA THR A 178 28.32 42.19 32.50
C THR A 178 27.53 41.03 31.86
N THR A 179 27.57 39.93 32.62
CA THR A 179 26.57 38.90 32.93
C THR A 179 25.11 39.15 32.54
N THR A 180 24.43 38.15 31.97
CA THR A 180 23.10 37.71 32.41
C THR A 180 22.92 36.23 32.09
N GLU A 181 22.63 35.48 33.14
CA GLU A 181 22.28 34.07 33.19
C GLU A 181 20.79 33.95 32.84
N GLU A 182 20.42 33.27 31.75
CA GLU A 182 19.02 32.97 31.43
C GLU A 182 18.82 31.45 31.41
N LYS A 183 18.05 31.00 32.41
CA LYS A 183 17.56 29.66 32.61
C LYS A 183 16.38 29.36 31.68
N ASP A 184 16.20 28.06 31.46
CA ASP A 184 14.92 27.39 31.19
C ASP A 184 14.28 27.58 29.82
N SER A 185 14.43 26.56 28.97
CA SER A 185 13.28 25.74 28.62
C SER A 185 13.73 24.38 28.08
N PHE A 186 13.72 23.37 28.96
CA PHE A 186 13.63 21.98 28.54
C PHE A 186 12.25 21.78 27.92
N ASN A 187 12.19 21.74 26.59
CA ASN A 187 10.97 21.38 25.88
C ASN A 187 10.67 19.92 26.20
N THR A 188 9.72 19.75 27.12
CA THR A 188 9.21 18.48 27.61
C THR A 188 8.57 17.73 26.45
N LEU A 189 9.29 16.75 25.92
CA LEU A 189 8.76 15.73 25.02
C LEU A 189 7.79 14.88 25.84
N PHE A 190 6.51 15.25 25.84
CA PHE A 190 5.45 14.39 26.33
C PHE A 190 5.45 13.12 25.50
N VAL A 191 6.02 12.05 26.06
CA VAL A 191 5.71 10.68 25.67
C VAL A 191 4.27 10.43 26.11
N VAL A 192 3.32 10.86 25.28
CA VAL A 192 1.93 10.39 25.35
C VAL A 192 1.99 8.93 24.91
N VAL A 193 2.24 8.03 25.86
CA VAL A 193 1.91 6.63 25.69
C VAL A 193 0.38 6.60 25.60
N PRO A 194 -0.22 6.25 24.45
CA PRO A 194 -1.67 6.18 24.38
C PRO A 194 -2.12 5.08 25.33
N ALA A 195 -2.97 5.45 26.29
CA ALA A 195 -3.61 4.53 27.24
C ALA A 195 -4.27 3.30 26.56
N ALA A 196 -4.49 3.35 25.24
CA ALA A 196 -4.94 2.22 24.42
C ALA A 196 -4.06 0.96 24.54
N VAL A 197 -2.73 1.08 24.64
CA VAL A 197 -1.85 -0.11 24.69
C VAL A 197 -1.98 -0.85 26.03
N VAL A 198 -2.20 -0.13 27.13
CA VAL A 198 -2.38 -0.73 28.46
C VAL A 198 -3.74 -1.43 28.57
N VAL A 199 -4.79 -0.88 27.94
CA VAL A 199 -6.13 -1.49 27.92
C VAL A 199 -6.14 -2.78 27.09
N LEU A 200 -5.46 -2.80 25.94
CA LEU A 200 -5.34 -4.01 25.11
C LEU A 200 -4.60 -5.15 25.83
N ALA A 201 -3.49 -4.86 26.50
CA ALA A 201 -2.75 -5.86 27.27
C ALA A 201 -3.61 -6.46 28.42
N ALA A 202 -4.40 -5.63 29.11
CA ALA A 202 -5.30 -6.10 30.17
C ALA A 202 -6.43 -7.00 29.63
N LEU A 203 -7.01 -6.68 28.48
CA LEU A 203 -8.07 -7.49 27.85
C LEU A 203 -7.55 -8.88 27.40
N VAL A 204 -6.34 -8.94 26.82
CA VAL A 204 -5.71 -10.21 26.43
C VAL A 204 -5.48 -11.11 27.66
N ILE A 205 -5.04 -10.54 28.79
CA ILE A 205 -4.85 -11.30 30.04
C ILE A 205 -6.20 -11.86 30.55
N VAL A 206 -7.27 -11.07 30.54
CA VAL A 206 -8.61 -11.52 30.97
C VAL A 206 -9.13 -12.66 30.10
N LEU A 207 -8.93 -12.59 28.78
CA LEU A 207 -9.34 -13.64 27.85
C LEU A 207 -8.55 -14.96 28.06
N ILE A 208 -7.25 -14.86 28.32
CA ILE A 208 -6.41 -16.04 28.61
C ILE A 208 -6.84 -16.70 29.92
N VAL A 209 -7.15 -15.92 30.96
CA VAL A 209 -7.60 -16.46 32.26
C VAL A 209 -8.98 -17.13 32.13
N LYS A 210 -9.94 -16.53 31.41
CA LYS A 210 -11.27 -17.14 31.18
C LYS A 210 -11.18 -18.45 30.39
N LYS A 211 -10.34 -18.53 29.35
CA LYS A 211 -10.18 -19.75 28.53
C LYS A 211 -9.63 -20.94 29.33
N LYS A 212 -8.87 -20.68 30.40
CA LYS A 212 -8.28 -21.73 31.25
C LYS A 212 -9.26 -22.29 32.29
N GLY A 213 -10.36 -21.59 32.58
CA GLY A 213 -11.32 -21.96 33.63
C GLY A 213 -12.49 -22.86 33.20
N HIS A 214 -12.57 -23.27 31.92
CA HIS A 214 -13.73 -24.01 31.40
C HIS A 214 -13.45 -25.47 31.01
N LYS A 215 -12.44 -26.09 31.65
CA LYS A 215 -12.26 -27.55 31.62
C LYS A 215 -12.64 -28.11 32.98
N ASN A 216 -13.92 -28.45 33.13
CA ASN A 216 -14.45 -29.44 34.07
C ASN A 216 -15.83 -29.88 33.57
#